data_AF-A0A2N8C612-F1
#
_entry.id   AF-A0A2N8C612-F1
#
_cell.length_a   1.000
_cell.length_b   1.000
_cell.length_c   1.000
_cell.angle_alpha   90.00
_cell.angle_beta   90.00
_cell.angle_gamma   90.00
#
_symmetry.space_group_name_H-M   'P 1'
#
loop_
_entity.id
_entity.type
_entity.pdbx_description
1 polymer ?
#
loop_
_entity_poly.entity_id
_entity_poly.type
_entity_poly.pdbx_seq_one_letter_code
_entity_poly.pdbx_strand_id
1 'polypeptide(L)'
;MRQGDCQCYVESDEYKAYKEIEEQIAHCTPEQAWAMYYVSAGVVRQNIAMAVTEHIARGNKALLVEFPEFAPAATAHVLPARSLD
;
A
#
# COMPACT_ATOMS: atom_id res chain seq x y z
N MET A 1 -35.98 -25.61 -8.07
CA MET A 1 -35.26 -24.50 -8.73
C MET A 1 -34.55 -23.73 -7.64
N ARG A 2 -33.22 -23.82 -7.55
CA ARG A 2 -32.45 -23.09 -6.53
C ARG A 2 -32.19 -21.69 -7.08
N GLN A 3 -32.89 -20.71 -6.52
CA GLN A 3 -32.61 -19.30 -6.72
C GLN A 3 -31.26 -19.05 -6.06
N GLY A 4 -30.21 -18.99 -6.87
CA GLY A 4 -28.88 -18.60 -6.42
C GLY A 4 -28.93 -17.14 -6.05
N ASP A 5 -28.84 -16.86 -4.75
CA ASP A 5 -28.56 -15.53 -4.23
C ASP A 5 -27.21 -15.09 -4.79
N CYS A 6 -27.26 -14.42 -5.94
CA CYS A 6 -26.15 -13.64 -6.44
C CYS A 6 -25.99 -12.48 -5.46
N GLN A 7 -25.16 -12.69 -4.44
CA GLN A 7 -24.63 -11.62 -3.62
C GLN A 7 -23.79 -10.74 -4.54
N CYS A 8 -24.44 -9.84 -5.27
CA CYS A 8 -23.80 -8.66 -5.78
C CYS A 8 -23.24 -7.96 -4.53
N TYR A 9 -21.94 -8.10 -4.31
CA TYR A 9 -21.22 -7.41 -3.25
C TYR A 9 -21.37 -5.92 -3.56
N VAL A 10 -22.37 -5.28 -2.95
CA VAL A 10 -22.54 -3.83 -3.06
C VAL A 10 -21.33 -3.26 -2.36
N GLU A 11 -20.33 -2.81 -3.13
CA GLU A 11 -19.20 -2.08 -2.58
C GLU A 11 -19.74 -0.96 -1.70
N SER A 12 -19.28 -0.90 -0.46
CA SER A 12 -19.72 0.17 0.44
C SER A 12 -19.26 1.51 -0.12
N ASP A 13 -20.03 2.56 0.14
CA ASP A 13 -19.66 3.93 -0.25
C ASP A 13 -18.27 4.31 0.29
N GLU A 14 -17.88 3.76 1.45
CA GLU A 14 -16.55 3.93 2.06
C GLU A 14 -15.44 3.31 1.20
N TYR A 15 -15.64 2.08 0.71
CA TYR A 15 -14.67 1.42 -0.16
C TYR A 15 -14.54 2.14 -1.49
N LYS A 16 -15.66 2.57 -2.07
CA LYS A 16 -15.66 3.37 -3.31
C LYS A 16 -14.89 4.68 -3.13
N ALA A 17 -15.13 5.40 -2.02
CA ALA A 17 -14.41 6.63 -1.71
C ALA A 17 -12.90 6.39 -1.54
N TYR A 18 -12.50 5.27 -0.92
CA TYR A 18 -11.10 4.87 -0.86
C TYR A 18 -10.52 4.62 -2.26
N LYS A 19 -11.22 3.88 -3.12
CA LYS A 19 -10.77 3.59 -4.49
C LYS A 19 -10.60 4.86 -5.33
N GLU A 20 -11.50 5.83 -5.19
CA GLU A 20 -11.38 7.13 -5.86
C GLU A 20 -10.15 7.92 -5.37
N ILE A 21 -9.83 7.86 -4.07
CA ILE A 21 -8.60 8.45 -3.52
C ILE A 21 -7.36 7.73 -4.06
N GLU A 22 -7.37 6.40 -4.08
CA GLU A 22 -6.26 5.59 -4.58
C GLU A 22 -5.94 5.90 -6.05
N GLU A 23 -6.98 6.03 -6.88
CA GLU A 23 -6.85 6.41 -8.30
C GLU A 23 -6.25 7.81 -8.47
N GLN A 24 -6.67 8.79 -7.66
CA GLN A 24 -6.07 10.13 -7.68
C GLN A 24 -4.59 10.09 -7.29
N ILE A 25 -4.24 9.36 -6.21
CA ILE A 25 -2.85 9.23 -5.76
C ILE A 25 -1.94 8.64 -6.83
N ALA A 26 -2.44 7.72 -7.67
CA ALA A 26 -1.67 7.15 -8.78
C ALA A 26 -1.24 8.18 -9.85
N HIS A 27 -1.89 9.35 -9.89
CA HIS A 27 -1.60 10.42 -10.84
C HIS A 27 -0.97 11.66 -10.18
N CYS A 28 -0.80 11.65 -8.86
CA CYS A 28 -0.22 12.76 -8.12
C CYS A 28 1.32 12.69 -8.07
N THR A 29 1.95 13.86 -7.95
CA THR A 29 3.34 13.92 -7.47
C THR A 29 3.41 13.67 -5.96
N PRO A 30 4.57 13.28 -5.41
CA PRO A 30 4.75 13.13 -3.96
C PRO A 30 4.36 14.40 -3.16
N GLU A 31 4.69 15.58 -3.67
CA GLU A 31 4.36 16.86 -3.03
C GLU A 31 2.85 17.11 -3.01
N GLN A 32 2.14 16.73 -4.08
CA GLN A 32 0.68 16.83 -4.14
C GLN A 32 0.02 15.87 -3.16
N ALA A 33 0.48 14.61 -3.09
CA ALA A 33 -0.01 13.63 -2.12
C ALA A 33 0.23 14.10 -0.67
N TRP A 34 1.39 14.71 -0.39
CA TRP A 34 1.69 15.34 0.89
C TRP A 34 0.73 16.49 1.20
N ALA A 35 0.50 17.39 0.24
CA ALA A 35 -0.45 18.49 0.42
C ALA A 35 -1.86 17.96 0.74
N MET A 36 -2.34 16.95 0.00
CA MET A 36 -3.63 16.29 0.26
C MET A 36 -3.72 15.71 1.68
N TYR A 37 -2.66 15.06 2.17
CA TYR A 37 -2.61 14.53 3.52
C TYR A 37 -2.73 15.64 4.59
N TYR A 38 -2.01 16.75 4.42
CA TYR A 38 -2.00 17.85 5.40
C TYR A 38 -3.33 18.61 5.48
N VAL A 39 -4.01 18.82 4.34
CA VAL A 39 -5.26 19.58 4.29
C VAL A 39 -6.49 18.74 4.65
N SER A 40 -6.39 17.41 4.63
CA SER A 40 -7.49 16.49 4.96
C SER A 40 -7.57 16.17 6.45
N ALA A 41 -8.70 15.61 6.89
CA ALA A 41 -8.93 15.18 8.28
C ALA A 41 -9.75 13.89 8.34
N GLY A 42 -9.78 13.26 9.52
CA GLY A 42 -10.59 12.06 9.77
C GLY A 42 -10.26 10.89 8.84
N VAL A 43 -11.29 10.17 8.41
CA VAL A 43 -11.18 8.98 7.55
C VAL A 43 -10.54 9.31 6.20
N VAL A 44 -10.76 10.50 5.64
CA VAL A 44 -10.15 10.92 4.37
C VAL A 44 -8.61 10.96 4.48
N ARG A 45 -8.08 11.51 5.57
CA ARG A 45 -6.63 11.52 5.82
C ARG A 45 -6.06 10.10 5.95
N GLN A 46 -6.79 9.22 6.64
CA GLN A 46 -6.40 7.82 6.79
C GLN A 46 -6.37 7.10 5.43
N ASN A 47 -7.38 7.31 4.60
CA ASN A 47 -7.47 6.74 3.25
C ASN A 47 -6.32 7.24 2.35
N ILE A 48 -5.97 8.53 2.41
CA ILE A 48 -4.81 9.07 1.69
C ILE A 48 -3.51 8.38 2.16
N ALA A 49 -3.29 8.27 3.47
CA ALA A 49 -2.09 7.63 4.00
C ALA A 49 -1.99 6.15 3.58
N MET A 50 -3.12 5.44 3.59
CA MET A 50 -3.21 4.05 3.16
C MET A 50 -2.91 3.90 1.67
N ALA A 51 -3.55 4.72 0.82
CA ALA A 51 -3.32 4.71 -0.63
C ALA A 51 -1.86 4.99 -0.99
N VAL A 52 -1.24 6.00 -0.35
CA VAL A 52 0.18 6.31 -0.55
C VAL A 52 1.08 5.14 -0.14
N THR A 53 0.80 4.51 1.01
CA THR A 53 1.59 3.36 1.49
C THR A 53 1.48 2.17 0.54
N GLU A 54 0.28 1.87 0.05
CA GLU A 54 0.07 0.82 -0.95
C GLU A 54 0.79 1.12 -2.27
N HIS A 55 0.75 2.37 -2.72
CA HIS A 55 1.42 2.77 -3.96
C HIS A 55 2.95 2.58 -3.86
N ILE A 56 3.55 2.98 -2.73
CA ILE A 56 4.98 2.75 -2.44
C ILE A 56 5.29 1.24 -2.40
N ALA A 57 4.48 0.44 -1.72
CA ALA A 57 4.69 -0.99 -1.62
C ALA A 57 4.64 -1.67 -2.99
N ARG A 58 3.68 -1.29 -3.85
CA ARG A 58 3.56 -1.78 -5.22
C ARG A 58 4.75 -1.35 -6.08
N GLY A 59 5.17 -0.10 -5.99
CA GLY A 59 6.36 0.41 -6.68
C GLY A 59 7.63 -0.33 -6.27
N ASN A 60 7.86 -0.49 -4.96
CA ASN A 60 8.99 -1.25 -4.44
C ASN A 60 8.98 -2.70 -4.92
N LYS A 61 7.81 -3.36 -4.93
CA LYS A 61 7.69 -4.71 -5.47
C LYS A 61 8.05 -4.76 -6.95
N ALA A 62 7.59 -3.81 -7.76
CA ALA A 62 7.93 -3.75 -9.18
C ALA A 62 9.43 -3.51 -9.40
N LEU A 63 10.03 -2.59 -8.63
CA LEU A 63 11.47 -2.34 -8.66
C LEU A 63 12.30 -3.57 -8.27
N LEU A 64 11.86 -4.34 -7.27
CA LEU A 64 12.53 -5.58 -6.88
C LEU A 64 12.46 -6.67 -7.96
N VAL A 65 11.40 -6.68 -8.77
CA VAL A 65 11.30 -7.60 -9.93
C VAL A 65 12.24 -7.18 -11.04
N GLU A 66 12.32 -5.87 -11.32
CA GLU A 66 13.17 -5.33 -12.39
C GLU A 66 14.66 -5.35 -12.02
N PHE A 67 14.98 -5.10 -10.74
CA PHE A 67 16.35 -4.99 -10.23
C PHE A 67 16.57 -5.91 -9.01
N PRO A 68 16.59 -7.24 -9.22
CA PRO A 68 16.69 -8.22 -8.13
C PRO A 68 18.02 -8.12 -7.35
N GLU A 69 19.08 -7.56 -7.93
CA GLU A 69 20.37 -7.34 -7.26
C GLU A 69 20.31 -6.32 -6.11
N PHE A 70 19.30 -5.43 -6.11
CA PHE A 70 19.05 -4.49 -5.01
C PHE A 70 18.07 -5.04 -3.98
N ALA A 71 17.60 -6.29 -4.14
CA ALA A 71 16.81 -6.92 -3.11
C ALA A 71 17.61 -6.97 -1.81
N PRO A 72 16.99 -6.69 -0.65
CA PRO A 72 17.66 -6.84 0.62
C PRO A 72 18.23 -8.25 0.69
N ALA A 73 19.56 -8.37 0.78
CA ALA A 73 20.18 -9.66 1.05
C ALA A 73 19.51 -10.18 2.31
N ALA A 74 18.73 -11.27 2.19
CA ALA A 74 18.11 -11.92 3.33
C ALA A 74 19.20 -12.02 4.40
N THR A 75 18.99 -11.38 5.54
CA THR A 75 19.98 -11.28 6.61
C THR A 75 20.31 -12.67 7.12
N ALA A 76 21.23 -13.34 6.44
CA ALA A 76 21.95 -14.52 6.88
C ALA A 76 23.30 -14.07 7.47
N HIS A 77 23.28 -12.99 8.24
CA HIS A 77 24.27 -12.83 9.30
C HIS A 77 23.76 -13.62 10.50
N VAL A 78 23.95 -14.94 10.44
CA VAL A 78 24.12 -15.72 11.65
C VAL A 78 25.31 -15.08 12.36
N LEU A 79 25.03 -14.31 13.42
CA LEU A 79 26.07 -13.87 14.34
C LEU A 79 26.77 -15.14 14.83
N PRO A 80 28.11 -15.27 14.69
CA PRO A 80 28.80 -16.38 15.30
C PRO A 80 28.58 -16.28 16.81
N ALA A 81 28.14 -17.39 17.41
CA ALA A 81 28.04 -17.54 18.85
C ALA A 81 29.38 -17.11 19.45
N ARG A 82 29.39 -16.00 20.19
CA ARG A 82 30.53 -15.64 21.03
C ARG A 82 30.60 -16.68 22.13
N SER A 83 31.55 -17.59 22.03
CA SER A 83 32.04 -18.38 23.15
C SER A 83 32.46 -17.41 24.26
N LEU A 84 31.76 -17.47 25.38
CA LEU A 84 32.24 -16.87 26.63
C LEU A 84 33.19 -17.91 27.22
N ASP A 85 34.50 -17.67 27.03
CA ASP A 85 35.55 -18.21 27.89
C ASP A 85 35.66 -17.37 29.16
#